data_AF-A0A7K4MMK7-F1
#
_entry.id   AF-A0A7K4MMK7-F1
#
_cell.length_a   1.000
_cell.length_b   1.000
_cell.length_c   1.000
_cell.angle_alpha   90.00
_cell.angle_beta   90.00
_cell.angle_gamma   90.00
#
_symmetry.space_group_name_H-M   'P 1'
#
loop_
_entity.id
_entity.type
_entity.pdbx_description
1 polymer ?
#
loop_
_entity_poly.entity_id
_entity_poly.type
_entity_poly.pdbx_seq_one_letter_code
_entity_poly.pdbx_strand_id
1 'polypeptide(L)'
;MVFGWGKKKQDEKFVVKTPQEKEVQLSNVHKIVAELNELRKSQTVSEIKHLRNNTGPLMDDLMQIGNVLDKDNLKVDDIDIHLSTIVIRGKKQVIDVIKKNVVYLPEISSIDDAKKLNSLLNQILKKLGDVLGRQTRVIHIFAKKYANQLKRNLEVMNNNNSEIHNLLKNYDSEQSASDEITNTLNQIKTLKETHLEKNQKIDNTNKSIQLLDEKITSIQNSIGAFKSSENYKKYLDLKNTLDVFSTQKSKIKNEVDTQFTKISRPLSRYEYGSALDKEQKNLLTRLIKEPIEVLIPQNKDSIILILENVRKGISSGSISVKDIDKSLSYITETEETLD
;
A
#
# COMPACT_ATOMS: atom_id res chain seq x y z
N MET A 1 59.32 -36.54 1.75
CA MET A 1 59.97 -35.30 2.24
C MET A 1 58.89 -34.39 2.78
N VAL A 2 59.03 -33.99 4.04
CA VAL A 2 57.99 -33.42 4.91
C VAL A 2 57.89 -31.91 4.72
N PHE A 3 56.65 -31.42 4.69
CA PHE A 3 56.29 -30.00 4.68
C PHE A 3 56.74 -29.32 5.98
N GLY A 4 57.61 -28.33 5.88
CA GLY A 4 58.03 -27.47 6.99
C GLY A 4 57.85 -26.01 6.59
N TRP A 5 56.87 -25.35 7.20
CA TRP A 5 56.54 -23.95 7.02
C TRP A 5 57.42 -23.09 7.94
N GLY A 6 58.06 -22.04 7.39
CA GLY A 6 58.64 -20.96 8.20
C GLY A 6 59.80 -20.21 7.55
N LYS A 7 59.59 -18.95 7.19
CA LYS A 7 59.94 -17.77 8.03
C LYS A 7 59.50 -16.47 7.35
N LYS A 8 58.76 -15.65 8.10
CA LYS A 8 58.21 -14.33 7.72
C LYS A 8 59.33 -13.30 7.53
N LYS A 9 59.23 -12.45 6.49
CA LYS A 9 59.97 -11.19 6.36
C LYS A 9 59.14 -10.05 6.97
N GLN A 10 59.85 -9.09 7.55
CA GLN A 10 59.38 -8.04 8.45
C GLN A 10 58.42 -7.06 7.77
N ASP A 11 57.39 -6.70 8.55
CA ASP A 11 56.31 -5.77 8.21
C ASP A 11 56.84 -4.34 7.99
N GLU A 12 56.60 -3.80 6.79
CA GLU A 12 56.45 -2.35 6.64
C GLU A 12 55.18 -1.96 7.40
N LYS A 13 55.34 -1.14 8.44
CA LYS A 13 54.22 -0.63 9.24
C LYS A 13 53.29 0.18 8.36
N PHE A 14 52.22 -0.44 7.87
CA PHE A 14 51.02 0.27 7.44
C PHE A 14 50.52 1.06 8.65
N VAL A 15 50.65 2.39 8.58
CA VAL A 15 50.01 3.28 9.54
C VAL A 15 48.51 3.04 9.41
N VAL A 16 47.93 2.31 10.37
CA VAL A 16 46.49 2.16 10.53
C VAL A 16 45.95 3.55 10.83
N LYS A 17 45.51 4.27 9.81
CA LYS A 17 44.64 5.44 9.98
C LYS A 17 43.35 4.88 10.58
N THR A 18 43.14 5.12 11.87
CA THR A 18 41.84 4.90 12.52
C THR A 18 40.75 5.55 11.67
N PRO A 19 39.65 4.82 11.34
CA PRO A 19 38.53 5.40 10.59
C PRO A 19 38.02 6.63 11.36
N GLN A 20 38.23 7.82 10.81
CA GLN A 20 37.58 9.03 11.32
C GLN A 20 36.20 9.08 10.67
N GLU A 21 35.16 8.97 11.49
CA GLU A 21 33.81 9.31 11.06
C GLU A 21 33.81 10.78 10.61
N LYS A 22 33.42 11.00 9.36
CA LYS A 22 33.24 12.34 8.80
C LYS A 22 31.75 12.58 8.69
N GLU A 23 31.28 13.66 9.32
CA GLU A 23 29.94 14.14 9.10
C GLU A 23 29.85 14.76 7.70
N VAL A 24 28.78 14.44 6.97
CA VAL A 24 28.60 14.85 5.58
C VAL A 24 27.17 15.33 5.37
N GLN A 25 27.00 16.45 4.68
CA GLN A 25 25.68 16.87 4.24
C GLN A 25 25.13 15.93 3.16
N LEU A 26 23.85 15.57 3.27
CA LEU A 26 23.17 14.67 2.34
C LEU A 26 23.26 15.15 0.87
N SER A 27 23.22 16.46 0.65
CA SER A 27 23.39 17.11 -0.66
C SER A 27 24.73 16.77 -1.33
N ASN A 28 25.77 16.56 -0.52
CA ASN A 28 27.13 16.31 -1.00
C ASN A 28 27.40 14.82 -1.26
N VAL A 29 26.54 13.90 -0.78
CA VAL A 29 26.77 12.45 -0.85
C VAL A 29 26.89 11.98 -2.30
N HIS A 30 26.04 12.45 -3.22
CA HIS A 30 26.13 12.11 -4.64
C HIS A 30 27.51 12.43 -5.24
N LYS A 31 28.03 13.62 -4.93
CA LYS A 31 29.33 14.07 -5.41
C LYS A 31 30.45 13.20 -4.82
N ILE A 32 30.39 12.92 -3.52
CA ILE A 32 31.39 12.12 -2.82
C ILE A 32 31.42 10.68 -3.36
N VAL A 33 30.26 10.06 -3.57
CA VAL A 33 30.17 8.72 -4.16
C VAL A 33 30.76 8.69 -5.58
N ALA A 34 30.47 9.69 -6.40
CA ALA A 34 31.03 9.80 -7.74
C ALA A 34 32.57 9.95 -7.73
N GLU A 35 33.09 10.82 -6.86
CA GLU A 35 34.55 11.01 -6.69
C GLU A 35 35.23 9.73 -6.18
N LEU A 36 34.61 9.02 -5.22
CA LEU A 36 35.12 7.75 -4.73
C LEU A 36 35.12 6.68 -5.82
N ASN A 37 34.07 6.58 -6.62
CA ASN A 37 34.01 5.61 -7.73
C ASN A 37 35.12 5.84 -8.76
N GLU A 38 35.38 7.09 -9.16
CA GLU A 38 36.47 7.40 -10.10
C GLU A 38 37.85 7.16 -9.47
N LEU A 39 38.03 7.47 -8.19
CA LEU A 39 39.25 7.14 -7.46
C LEU A 39 39.48 5.62 -7.42
N ARG A 40 38.45 4.84 -7.09
CA ARG A 40 38.54 3.38 -7.01
C ARG A 40 38.80 2.74 -8.36
N LYS A 41 38.15 3.22 -9.41
CA LYS A 41 38.37 2.80 -10.80
C LYS A 41 39.81 3.04 -11.21
N SER A 42 40.33 4.25 -11.03
CA SER A 42 41.72 4.59 -11.39
C SER A 42 42.76 3.80 -10.58
N GLN A 43 42.53 3.63 -9.27
CA GLN A 43 43.38 2.82 -8.40
C GLN A 43 43.41 1.35 -8.86
N THR A 44 42.25 0.73 -9.04
CA THR A 44 42.12 -0.68 -9.47
C THR A 44 42.79 -0.92 -10.81
N VAL A 45 42.60 -0.03 -11.78
CA VAL A 45 43.26 -0.10 -13.10
C VAL A 45 44.78 -0.03 -12.95
N SER A 46 45.30 0.88 -12.11
CA SER A 46 46.73 1.03 -11.88
C SER A 46 47.36 -0.20 -11.22
N GLU A 47 46.72 -0.73 -10.18
CA GLU A 47 47.19 -1.92 -9.46
C GLU A 47 47.18 -3.16 -10.36
N ILE A 48 46.11 -3.38 -11.12
CA ILE A 48 46.03 -4.48 -12.08
C ILE A 48 47.05 -4.32 -13.21
N LYS A 49 47.29 -3.08 -13.68
CA LYS A 49 48.34 -2.79 -14.66
C LYS A 49 49.73 -3.15 -14.13
N HIS A 50 50.02 -2.86 -12.87
CA HIS A 50 51.27 -3.27 -12.23
C HIS A 50 51.41 -4.80 -12.16
N LEU A 51 50.35 -5.52 -11.75
CA LEU A 51 50.34 -6.99 -11.72
C LEU A 51 50.50 -7.60 -13.12
N ARG A 52 49.85 -7.01 -14.13
CA ARG A 52 50.02 -7.39 -15.54
C ARG A 52 51.48 -7.23 -15.97
N ASN A 53 52.09 -6.09 -15.66
CA ASN A 53 53.48 -5.80 -16.04
C ASN A 53 54.48 -6.71 -15.32
N ASN A 54 54.19 -7.15 -14.10
CA ASN A 54 55.00 -8.16 -13.40
C ASN A 54 54.81 -9.57 -13.98
N THR A 55 53.65 -9.84 -14.60
CA THR A 55 53.33 -11.12 -15.23
C THR A 55 53.89 -11.24 -16.64
N GLY A 56 54.02 -10.12 -17.38
CA GLY A 56 54.55 -10.09 -18.74
C GLY A 56 55.92 -10.76 -18.91
N PRO A 57 56.96 -10.35 -18.16
CA PRO A 57 58.27 -10.99 -18.22
C PRO A 57 58.25 -12.49 -17.89
N LEU A 58 57.34 -12.93 -17.00
CA LEU A 58 57.19 -14.35 -16.68
C LEU A 58 56.63 -15.14 -17.86
N MET A 59 55.74 -14.53 -18.67
CA MET A 59 55.28 -15.12 -19.93
C MET A 59 56.45 -15.22 -20.93
N ASP A 60 57.27 -14.18 -21.06
CA ASP A 60 58.42 -14.19 -21.95
C ASP A 60 59.43 -15.28 -21.56
N ASP A 61 59.71 -15.44 -20.26
CA ASP A 61 60.54 -16.53 -19.72
C ASP A 61 59.97 -17.92 -20.08
N LEU A 62 58.66 -18.12 -19.93
CA LEU A 62 58.00 -19.38 -20.29
C LEU A 62 58.18 -19.66 -21.78
N MET A 63 57.99 -18.66 -22.64
CA MET A 63 58.19 -18.77 -24.08
C MET A 63 59.66 -19.13 -24.42
N GLN A 64 60.62 -18.50 -23.75
CA GLN A 64 62.04 -18.80 -23.92
C GLN A 64 62.35 -20.25 -23.54
N ILE A 65 61.82 -20.74 -22.42
CA ILE A 65 61.96 -22.14 -22.01
C ILE A 65 61.37 -23.06 -23.08
N GLY A 66 60.16 -22.78 -23.59
CA GLY A 66 59.54 -23.55 -24.67
C GLY A 66 60.41 -23.61 -25.94
N ASN A 67 61.07 -22.51 -26.30
CA ASN A 67 61.97 -22.44 -27.45
C ASN A 67 63.28 -23.22 -27.26
N VAL A 68 63.86 -23.18 -26.05
CA VAL A 68 65.07 -23.94 -25.73
C VAL A 68 64.77 -25.44 -25.72
N LEU A 69 63.66 -25.85 -25.11
CA LEU A 69 63.25 -27.25 -25.06
C LEU A 69 63.00 -27.85 -26.45
N ASP A 70 62.53 -27.04 -27.40
CA ASP A 70 62.30 -27.47 -28.78
C ASP A 70 63.61 -27.75 -29.53
N LYS A 71 64.69 -27.02 -29.20
CA LYS A 71 66.02 -27.19 -29.80
C LYS A 71 66.89 -28.24 -29.11
N ASP A 72 66.58 -28.58 -27.85
CA ASP A 72 67.37 -29.54 -27.07
C ASP A 72 67.06 -30.97 -27.52
N ASN A 73 68.01 -31.68 -28.14
CA ASN A 73 67.78 -33.07 -28.50
C ASN A 73 67.99 -33.96 -27.27
N LEU A 74 66.93 -34.69 -26.92
CA LEU A 74 66.99 -35.67 -25.83
C LEU A 74 68.01 -36.75 -26.16
N LYS A 75 69.02 -36.93 -25.31
CA LYS A 75 69.86 -38.13 -25.33
C LYS A 75 69.06 -39.27 -24.72
N VAL A 76 68.40 -40.05 -25.57
CA VAL A 76 67.51 -41.15 -25.18
C VAL A 76 68.22 -42.52 -25.26
N ASP A 77 69.51 -42.51 -25.58
CA ASP A 77 70.28 -43.72 -25.95
C ASP A 77 70.38 -44.74 -24.79
N ASP A 78 70.28 -44.27 -23.54
CA ASP A 78 70.34 -45.10 -22.32
C ASP A 78 68.95 -45.41 -21.71
N ILE A 79 67.84 -45.15 -22.43
CA ILE A 79 66.47 -45.30 -21.92
C ILE A 79 65.71 -46.37 -22.71
N ASP A 80 64.93 -47.20 -21.99
CA ASP A 80 63.99 -48.18 -22.58
C ASP A 80 63.10 -47.57 -23.68
N ILE A 81 62.85 -48.34 -24.76
CA ILE A 81 62.13 -47.89 -25.97
C ILE A 81 60.70 -47.39 -25.66
N HIS A 82 59.99 -48.02 -24.72
CA HIS A 82 58.66 -47.60 -24.33
C HIS A 82 58.68 -46.33 -23.47
N LEU A 83 59.67 -46.19 -22.58
CA LEU A 83 59.89 -44.97 -21.81
C LEU A 83 60.31 -43.79 -22.70
N SER A 84 61.19 -44.05 -23.66
CA SER A 84 61.62 -43.10 -24.70
C SER A 84 60.40 -42.48 -25.42
N THR A 85 59.49 -43.33 -25.88
CA THR A 85 58.27 -42.90 -26.60
C THR A 85 57.37 -42.00 -25.74
N ILE A 86 57.20 -42.34 -24.46
CA ILE A 86 56.40 -41.55 -23.50
C ILE A 86 57.06 -40.19 -23.23
N VAL A 87 58.39 -40.17 -23.05
CA VAL A 87 59.14 -38.94 -22.77
C VAL A 87 59.11 -37.99 -23.96
N ILE A 88 59.29 -38.49 -25.19
CA ILE A 88 59.21 -37.70 -26.42
C ILE A 88 57.81 -37.09 -26.59
N ARG A 89 56.75 -37.88 -26.37
CA ARG A 89 55.37 -37.40 -26.46
C ARG A 89 55.05 -36.36 -25.39
N GLY A 90 55.45 -36.61 -24.14
CA GLY A 90 55.24 -35.67 -23.04
C GLY A 90 55.99 -34.36 -23.24
N LYS A 91 57.24 -34.42 -23.71
CA LYS A 91 58.03 -33.24 -24.10
C LYS A 91 57.31 -32.41 -25.18
N LYS A 92 56.80 -33.05 -26.24
CA LYS A 92 56.05 -32.37 -27.30
C LYS A 92 54.80 -31.68 -26.75
N GLN A 93 54.05 -32.33 -25.87
CA GLN A 93 52.87 -31.73 -25.22
C GLN A 93 53.23 -30.50 -24.37
N VAL A 94 54.35 -30.55 -23.63
CA VAL A 94 54.84 -29.41 -22.84
C VAL A 94 55.24 -28.23 -23.73
N ILE A 95 55.95 -28.49 -24.83
CA ILE A 95 56.33 -27.44 -25.79
C ILE A 95 55.08 -26.85 -26.46
N ASP A 96 54.16 -27.70 -26.90
CA ASP A 96 52.92 -27.27 -27.58
C ASP A 96 52.07 -26.39 -26.67
N VAL A 97 51.90 -26.73 -25.39
CA VAL A 97 51.09 -25.92 -24.47
C VAL A 97 51.73 -24.56 -24.20
N ILE A 98 53.06 -24.51 -24.07
CA ILE A 98 53.80 -23.27 -23.85
C ILE A 98 53.70 -22.38 -25.09
N LYS A 99 54.09 -22.88 -26.26
CA LYS A 99 54.15 -22.08 -27.50
C LYS A 99 52.77 -21.61 -27.98
N LYS A 100 51.71 -22.40 -27.76
CA LYS A 100 50.35 -22.05 -28.22
C LYS A 100 49.57 -21.17 -27.26
N ASN A 101 49.84 -21.22 -25.95
CA ASN A 101 49.02 -20.52 -24.95
C ASN A 101 49.74 -19.37 -24.25
N VAL A 102 51.07 -19.30 -24.30
CA VAL A 102 51.79 -18.11 -23.85
C VAL A 102 51.65 -17.05 -24.95
N VAL A 103 50.72 -16.13 -24.74
CA VAL A 103 50.39 -15.04 -25.67
C VAL A 103 50.64 -13.69 -25.02
N TYR A 104 50.68 -12.63 -25.84
CA TYR A 104 50.77 -11.27 -25.34
C TYR A 104 49.58 -10.94 -24.42
N LEU A 105 49.88 -10.44 -23.22
CA LEU A 105 48.85 -9.98 -22.29
C LEU A 105 48.28 -8.65 -22.77
N PRO A 106 46.96 -8.43 -22.73
CA PRO A 106 46.38 -7.15 -23.13
C PRO A 106 46.93 -5.99 -22.29
N GLU A 107 46.97 -4.79 -22.89
CA GLU A 107 47.23 -3.57 -22.15
C GLU A 107 46.01 -3.19 -21.31
N ILE A 108 46.26 -2.55 -20.16
CA ILE A 108 45.21 -2.23 -19.19
C ILE A 108 45.01 -0.72 -19.17
N SER A 109 43.87 -0.30 -19.72
CA SER A 109 43.42 1.09 -19.73
C SER A 109 42.06 1.28 -19.04
N SER A 110 41.30 0.19 -18.90
CA SER A 110 39.95 0.18 -18.33
C SER A 110 39.69 -1.04 -17.45
N ILE A 111 38.59 -1.01 -16.69
CA ILE A 111 38.12 -2.15 -15.90
C ILE A 111 37.69 -3.32 -16.81
N ASP A 112 37.17 -3.03 -18.00
CA ASP A 112 36.82 -4.07 -18.98
C ASP A 112 38.08 -4.81 -19.47
N ASP A 113 39.17 -4.08 -19.75
CA ASP A 113 40.46 -4.68 -20.08
C ASP A 113 40.99 -5.54 -18.94
N ALA A 114 40.83 -5.08 -17.69
CA ALA A 114 41.20 -5.84 -16.50
C ALA A 114 40.39 -7.14 -16.36
N LYS A 115 39.09 -7.12 -16.65
CA LYS A 115 38.23 -8.32 -16.67
C LYS A 115 38.66 -9.30 -17.77
N LYS A 116 39.00 -8.78 -18.96
CA LYS A 116 39.54 -9.60 -20.07
C LYS A 116 40.89 -10.23 -19.70
N LEU A 117 41.80 -9.46 -19.11
CA LEU A 117 43.09 -9.97 -18.62
C LEU A 117 42.89 -11.09 -17.61
N ASN A 118 42.03 -10.88 -16.61
CA ASN A 118 41.76 -11.89 -15.59
C ASN A 118 41.24 -13.19 -16.22
N SER A 119 40.29 -13.10 -17.16
CA SER A 119 39.77 -14.28 -17.87
C SER A 119 40.86 -14.99 -18.67
N LEU A 120 41.65 -14.23 -19.45
CA LEU A 120 42.74 -14.77 -20.26
C LEU A 120 43.82 -15.45 -19.40
N LEU A 121 44.29 -14.78 -18.35
CA LEU A 121 45.35 -15.28 -17.48
C LEU A 121 44.91 -16.54 -16.72
N ASN A 122 43.66 -16.58 -16.25
CA ASN A 122 43.07 -17.80 -15.68
C ASN A 122 43.09 -18.97 -16.67
N GLN A 123 42.73 -18.74 -17.94
CA GLN A 123 42.73 -19.79 -18.95
C GLN A 123 44.15 -20.29 -19.26
N ILE A 124 45.12 -19.38 -19.37
CA ILE A 124 46.53 -19.71 -19.62
C ILE A 124 47.08 -20.55 -18.46
N LEU A 125 46.90 -20.08 -17.23
CA LEU A 125 47.38 -20.76 -16.02
C LEU A 125 46.75 -22.14 -15.85
N LYS A 126 45.45 -22.28 -16.11
CA LYS A 126 44.76 -23.58 -16.05
C LYS A 126 45.35 -24.57 -17.05
N LYS A 127 45.50 -24.17 -18.33
CA LYS A 127 46.05 -25.04 -19.37
C LYS A 127 47.52 -25.42 -19.11
N LEU A 128 48.34 -24.45 -18.71
CA LEU A 128 49.74 -24.68 -18.37
C LEU A 128 49.87 -25.58 -17.14
N GLY A 129 49.14 -25.29 -16.06
CA GLY A 129 49.13 -26.08 -14.83
C GLY A 129 48.69 -27.53 -15.07
N ASP A 130 47.64 -27.73 -15.87
CA ASP A 130 47.14 -29.05 -16.24
C ASP A 130 48.19 -29.90 -16.96
N VAL A 131 48.82 -29.37 -18.00
CA VAL A 131 49.80 -30.12 -18.81
C VAL A 131 51.10 -30.32 -18.04
N LEU A 132 51.62 -29.28 -17.39
CA LEU A 132 52.88 -29.35 -16.66
C LEU A 132 52.75 -30.23 -15.41
N GLY A 133 51.60 -30.19 -14.73
CA GLY A 133 51.28 -31.08 -13.62
C GLY A 133 51.25 -32.55 -14.05
N ARG A 134 50.54 -32.88 -15.14
CA ARG A 134 50.50 -34.25 -15.67
C ARG A 134 51.87 -34.74 -16.16
N GLN A 135 52.63 -33.87 -16.81
CA GLN A 135 53.94 -34.20 -17.37
C GLN A 135 55.11 -34.01 -16.39
N THR A 136 54.84 -33.82 -15.08
CA THR A 136 55.87 -33.55 -14.07
C THR A 136 57.05 -34.51 -14.14
N ARG A 137 56.80 -35.83 -14.19
CA ARG A 137 57.88 -36.84 -14.25
C ARG A 137 58.71 -36.73 -15.52
N VAL A 138 58.05 -36.49 -16.66
CA VAL A 138 58.70 -36.33 -17.96
C VAL A 138 59.57 -35.08 -17.95
N ILE A 139 59.06 -33.96 -17.41
CA ILE A 139 59.81 -32.69 -17.23
C ILE A 139 61.07 -32.89 -16.38
N HIS A 140 61.02 -33.70 -15.32
CA HIS A 140 62.21 -33.98 -14.51
C HIS A 140 63.29 -34.79 -15.25
N ILE A 141 62.91 -35.52 -16.30
CA ILE A 141 63.83 -36.30 -17.15
C ILE A 141 64.45 -35.41 -18.22
N PHE A 142 63.65 -34.68 -19.01
CA PHE A 142 64.15 -33.92 -20.17
C PHE A 142 64.48 -32.45 -19.88
N ALA A 143 63.96 -31.88 -18.78
CA ALA A 143 64.02 -30.46 -18.48
C ALA A 143 64.35 -30.18 -17.01
N LYS A 144 65.15 -31.04 -16.37
CA LYS A 144 65.49 -30.96 -14.94
C LYS A 144 65.98 -29.57 -14.51
N LYS A 145 66.75 -28.90 -15.37
CA LYS A 145 67.27 -27.54 -15.12
C LYS A 145 66.20 -26.46 -15.17
N TYR A 146 65.14 -26.66 -15.95
CA TYR A 146 64.05 -25.69 -16.15
C TYR A 146 62.82 -25.96 -15.27
N ALA A 147 62.68 -27.18 -14.71
CA ALA A 147 61.57 -27.57 -13.87
C ALA A 147 61.31 -26.60 -12.69
N ASN A 148 62.39 -26.18 -12.00
CA ASN A 148 62.31 -25.24 -10.89
C ASN A 148 61.89 -23.83 -11.35
N GLN A 149 62.36 -23.39 -12.51
CA GLN A 149 62.02 -22.08 -13.08
C GLN A 149 60.56 -22.04 -13.55
N LEU A 150 60.10 -23.08 -14.26
CA LEU A 150 58.69 -23.25 -14.64
C LEU A 150 57.78 -23.19 -13.42
N LYS A 151 58.12 -23.93 -12.35
CA LYS A 151 57.35 -23.92 -11.11
C LYS A 151 57.29 -22.53 -10.48
N ARG A 152 58.45 -21.86 -10.33
CA ARG A 152 58.53 -20.53 -9.72
C ARG A 152 57.73 -19.48 -10.51
N ASN A 153 57.87 -19.47 -11.83
CA ASN A 153 57.17 -18.50 -12.67
C ASN A 153 55.65 -18.70 -12.57
N LEU A 154 55.17 -19.95 -12.65
CA LEU A 154 53.74 -20.25 -12.51
C LEU A 154 53.19 -19.90 -11.12
N GLU A 155 53.96 -20.10 -10.06
CA GLU A 155 53.55 -19.73 -8.69
C GLU A 155 53.34 -18.21 -8.56
N VAL A 156 54.29 -17.41 -9.06
CA VAL A 156 54.16 -15.94 -9.05
C VAL A 156 53.00 -15.49 -9.94
N MET A 157 52.86 -16.04 -11.14
CA MET A 157 51.75 -15.71 -12.03
C MET A 157 50.39 -16.07 -11.43
N ASN A 158 50.29 -17.19 -10.72
CA ASN A 158 49.06 -17.60 -10.05
C ASN A 158 48.70 -16.69 -8.88
N ASN A 159 49.70 -16.24 -8.12
CA ASN A 159 49.51 -15.23 -7.07
C ASN A 159 49.02 -13.90 -7.67
N ASN A 160 49.67 -13.40 -8.73
CA ASN A 160 49.25 -12.18 -9.42
C ASN A 160 47.82 -12.31 -9.96
N ASN A 161 47.47 -13.45 -10.56
CA ASN A 161 46.13 -13.71 -11.07
C ASN A 161 45.07 -13.75 -9.96
N SER A 162 45.39 -14.36 -8.82
CA SER A 162 44.50 -14.35 -7.65
C SER A 162 44.29 -12.94 -7.11
N GLU A 163 45.34 -12.11 -7.10
CA GLU A 163 45.27 -10.74 -6.65
C GLU A 163 44.43 -9.88 -7.61
N ILE A 164 44.62 -10.02 -8.93
CA ILE A 164 43.77 -9.40 -9.95
C ILE A 164 42.29 -9.78 -9.74
N HIS A 165 42.00 -11.06 -9.52
CA HIS A 165 40.64 -11.52 -9.28
C HIS A 165 40.02 -10.87 -8.02
N ASN A 166 40.79 -10.79 -6.94
CA ASN A 166 40.33 -10.16 -5.70
C ASN A 166 40.10 -8.65 -5.85
N LEU A 167 40.99 -7.93 -6.55
CA LEU A 167 40.82 -6.51 -6.86
C LEU A 167 39.54 -6.25 -7.66
N LEU A 168 39.27 -7.07 -8.68
CA LEU A 168 38.04 -6.97 -9.47
C LEU A 168 36.79 -7.27 -8.64
N LYS A 169 36.83 -8.30 -7.79
CA LYS A 169 35.72 -8.64 -6.89
C LYS A 169 35.42 -7.52 -5.91
N ASN A 170 36.46 -6.90 -5.34
CA ASN A 170 36.33 -5.77 -4.44
C ASN A 170 35.73 -4.55 -5.17
N TYR A 171 36.22 -4.24 -6.37
CA TYR A 171 35.67 -3.18 -7.21
C TYR A 171 34.18 -3.38 -7.50
N ASP A 172 33.77 -4.58 -7.92
CA ASP A 172 32.35 -4.88 -8.21
C ASP A 172 31.48 -4.76 -6.93
N SER A 173 32.02 -5.11 -5.76
CA SER A 173 31.31 -4.97 -4.48
C SER A 173 31.17 -3.51 -4.05
N GLU A 174 32.23 -2.71 -4.20
CA GLU A 174 32.21 -1.27 -3.92
C GLU A 174 31.26 -0.54 -4.89
N GLN A 175 31.24 -0.91 -6.17
CA GLN A 175 30.30 -0.36 -7.15
C GLN A 175 28.85 -0.63 -6.74
N SER A 176 28.55 -1.86 -6.32
CA SER A 176 27.20 -2.24 -5.87
C SER A 176 26.77 -1.41 -4.66
N ALA A 177 27.67 -1.20 -3.68
CA ALA A 177 27.39 -0.33 -2.53
C ALA A 177 27.13 1.12 -2.94
N SER A 178 27.88 1.66 -3.90
CA SER A 178 27.66 3.00 -4.45
C SER A 178 26.30 3.14 -5.16
N ASP A 179 25.88 2.10 -5.88
CA ASP A 179 24.59 2.06 -6.56
C ASP A 179 23.44 2.02 -5.55
N GLU A 180 23.59 1.23 -4.47
CA GLU A 180 22.64 1.20 -3.34
C GLU A 180 22.50 2.58 -2.68
N ILE A 181 23.61 3.25 -2.36
CA ILE A 181 23.59 4.61 -1.79
C ILE A 181 22.83 5.57 -2.70
N THR A 182 23.10 5.52 -4.01
CA THR A 182 22.44 6.38 -5.01
C THR A 182 20.94 6.12 -5.07
N ASN A 183 20.52 4.85 -5.02
CA ASN A 183 19.11 4.48 -5.01
C ASN A 183 18.41 4.98 -3.73
N THR A 184 19.03 4.78 -2.56
CA THR A 184 18.48 5.29 -1.29
C THR A 184 18.35 6.81 -1.30
N LEU A 185 19.31 7.55 -1.87
CA LEU A 185 19.21 9.00 -1.99
C LEU A 185 18.02 9.43 -2.86
N ASN A 186 17.75 8.71 -3.95
CA ASN A 186 16.58 8.95 -4.79
C ASN A 186 15.28 8.69 -4.02
N GLN A 187 15.21 7.62 -3.22
CA GLN A 187 14.06 7.34 -2.36
C GLN A 187 13.84 8.43 -1.30
N ILE A 188 14.92 8.96 -0.69
CA ILE A 188 14.80 10.07 0.25
C ILE A 188 14.23 11.31 -0.44
N LYS A 189 14.67 11.60 -1.67
CA LYS A 189 14.16 12.74 -2.45
C LYS A 189 12.65 12.60 -2.72
N THR A 190 12.19 11.45 -3.19
CA THR A 190 10.76 11.22 -3.47
C THR A 190 9.90 11.28 -2.21
N LEU A 191 10.40 10.73 -1.09
CA LEU A 191 9.74 10.83 0.21
C LEU A 191 9.62 12.29 0.67
N LYS A 192 10.66 13.10 0.48
CA LYS A 192 10.65 14.53 0.82
C LYS A 192 9.61 15.31 0.00
N GLU A 193 9.51 15.04 -1.29
CA GLU A 193 8.49 15.64 -2.18
C GLU A 193 7.08 15.22 -1.73
N THR A 194 6.86 13.93 -1.48
CA THR A 194 5.57 13.40 -1.00
C THR A 194 5.17 14.02 0.36
N HIS A 195 6.14 14.21 1.26
CA HIS A 195 5.90 14.84 2.56
C HIS A 195 5.48 16.31 2.41
N LEU A 196 6.13 17.06 1.50
CA LEU A 196 5.74 18.43 1.20
C LEU A 196 4.30 18.52 0.67
N GLU A 197 3.92 17.66 -0.27
CA GLU A 197 2.55 17.61 -0.81
C GLU A 197 1.52 17.27 0.27
N LYS A 198 1.83 16.31 1.15
CA LYS A 198 0.95 15.95 2.26
C LYS A 198 0.75 17.11 3.23
N ASN A 199 1.80 17.87 3.54
CA ASN A 199 1.69 19.05 4.39
C ASN A 199 0.83 20.15 3.77
N GLN A 200 0.97 20.40 2.46
CA GLN A 200 0.09 21.34 1.75
C GLN A 200 -1.38 20.91 1.80
N LYS A 201 -1.66 19.60 1.68
CA LYS A 201 -3.02 19.06 1.83
C LYS A 201 -3.55 19.29 3.25
N ILE A 202 -2.74 19.03 4.27
CA ILE A 202 -3.10 19.29 5.68
C ILE A 202 -3.47 20.76 5.88
N ASP A 203 -2.65 21.69 5.37
CA ASP A 203 -2.90 23.14 5.50
C ASP A 203 -4.22 23.54 4.83
N ASN A 204 -4.51 23.01 3.64
CA ASN A 204 -5.76 23.27 2.92
C ASN A 204 -6.99 22.68 3.62
N THR A 205 -6.86 21.49 4.19
CA THR A 205 -7.90 20.87 5.01
C THR A 205 -8.17 21.69 6.26
N ASN A 206 -7.13 22.16 6.96
CA ASN A 206 -7.27 23.01 8.15
C ASN A 206 -8.00 24.32 7.84
N LYS A 207 -7.67 24.99 6.73
CA LYS A 207 -8.42 26.18 6.27
C LYS A 207 -9.89 25.87 5.99
N SER A 208 -10.17 24.71 5.40
CA SER A 208 -11.54 24.29 5.10
C SER A 208 -12.34 23.99 6.37
N ILE A 209 -11.72 23.38 7.38
CA ILE A 209 -12.31 23.16 8.70
C ILE A 209 -12.67 24.50 9.34
N GLN A 210 -11.74 25.47 9.34
CA GLN A 210 -12.00 26.79 9.91
C GLN A 210 -13.20 27.49 9.24
N LEU A 211 -13.30 27.43 7.91
CA LEU A 211 -14.45 27.99 7.18
C LEU A 211 -15.77 27.29 7.52
N LEU A 212 -15.75 25.99 7.79
CA LEU A 212 -16.93 25.24 8.23
C LEU A 212 -17.33 25.61 9.65
N ASP A 213 -16.39 25.78 10.57
CA ASP A 213 -16.65 26.20 11.95
C ASP A 213 -17.26 27.61 11.99
N GLU A 214 -16.76 28.53 11.16
CA GLU A 214 -17.34 29.87 10.98
C GLU A 214 -18.79 29.80 10.47
N LYS A 215 -19.08 28.92 9.50
CA LYS A 215 -20.44 28.69 9.00
C LYS A 215 -21.35 28.08 10.05
N ILE A 216 -20.88 27.09 10.82
CA ILE A 216 -21.63 26.48 11.92
C ILE A 216 -22.02 27.56 12.93
N THR A 217 -21.06 28.38 13.34
CA THR A 217 -21.29 29.48 14.29
C THR A 217 -22.34 30.47 13.75
N SER A 218 -22.23 30.86 12.49
CA SER A 218 -23.20 31.76 11.82
C SER A 218 -24.61 31.18 11.77
N ILE A 219 -24.74 29.90 11.42
CA ILE A 219 -26.03 29.20 11.37
C ILE A 219 -26.63 29.06 12.79
N GLN A 220 -25.82 28.72 13.78
CA GLN A 220 -26.27 28.63 15.18
C GLN A 220 -26.81 29.98 15.67
N ASN A 221 -26.11 31.08 15.38
CA ASN A 221 -26.57 32.43 15.70
C ASN A 221 -27.88 32.76 15.00
N SER A 222 -28.02 32.39 13.71
CA SER A 222 -29.24 32.60 12.94
C SER A 222 -30.44 31.81 13.50
N ILE A 223 -30.22 30.56 13.92
CA ILE A 223 -31.25 29.74 14.59
C ILE A 223 -31.66 30.37 15.92
N GLY A 224 -30.69 30.85 16.71
CA GLY A 224 -30.94 31.54 17.97
C GLY A 224 -31.80 32.81 17.77
N ALA A 225 -31.47 33.62 16.77
CA ALA A 225 -32.23 34.80 16.40
C ALA A 225 -33.65 34.46 15.94
N PHE A 226 -33.80 33.43 15.10
CA PHE A 226 -35.11 32.96 14.65
C PHE A 226 -35.99 32.48 15.81
N LYS A 227 -35.46 31.66 16.72
CA LYS A 227 -36.21 31.18 17.89
C LYS A 227 -36.56 32.30 18.87
N SER A 228 -35.74 33.33 18.95
CA SER A 228 -36.00 34.51 19.79
C SER A 228 -36.97 35.50 19.14
N SER A 229 -37.25 35.32 17.84
CA SER A 229 -38.13 36.22 17.10
C SER A 229 -39.56 36.18 17.62
N GLU A 230 -40.21 37.33 17.57
CA GLU A 230 -41.60 37.49 17.97
C GLU A 230 -42.54 36.59 17.16
N ASN A 231 -42.24 36.38 15.87
CA ASN A 231 -43.03 35.52 15.00
C ASN A 231 -42.98 34.04 15.44
N TYR A 232 -41.82 33.55 15.88
CA TYR A 232 -41.71 32.17 16.36
C TYR A 232 -42.45 31.97 17.68
N LYS A 233 -42.40 32.97 18.59
CA LYS A 233 -43.21 32.95 19.82
C LYS A 233 -44.71 32.92 19.51
N LYS A 234 -45.18 33.80 18.64
CA LYS A 234 -46.58 33.82 18.18
C LYS A 234 -47.01 32.49 17.56
N TYR A 235 -46.16 31.88 16.74
CA TYR A 235 -46.42 30.56 16.19
C TYR A 235 -46.61 29.51 17.30
N LEU A 236 -45.74 29.52 18.32
CA LEU A 236 -45.81 28.59 19.44
C LEU A 236 -47.10 28.78 20.25
N ASP A 237 -47.48 30.02 20.52
CA ASP A 237 -48.71 30.36 21.25
C ASP A 237 -49.97 29.93 20.47
N LEU A 238 -50.01 30.21 19.16
CA LEU A 238 -51.11 29.77 18.29
C LEU A 238 -51.21 28.25 18.21
N LYS A 239 -50.06 27.55 18.13
CA LYS A 239 -50.02 26.09 18.12
C LYS A 239 -50.57 25.51 19.43
N ASN A 240 -50.12 26.03 20.57
CA ASN A 240 -50.62 25.59 21.88
C ASN A 240 -52.13 25.83 22.02
N THR A 241 -52.61 26.98 21.53
CA THR A 241 -54.04 27.31 21.54
C THR A 241 -54.84 26.35 20.65
N LEU A 242 -54.33 26.00 19.47
CA LEU A 242 -54.93 25.03 18.57
C LEU A 242 -55.01 23.64 19.20
N ASP A 243 -53.96 23.20 19.89
CA ASP A 243 -53.93 21.91 20.60
C ASP A 243 -54.99 21.85 21.72
N VAL A 244 -55.19 22.96 22.45
CA VAL A 244 -56.27 23.09 23.43
C VAL A 244 -57.65 22.98 22.78
N PHE A 245 -57.91 23.73 21.69
CA PHE A 245 -59.19 23.65 20.98
C PHE A 245 -59.45 22.28 20.37
N SER A 246 -58.42 21.61 19.84
CA SER A 246 -58.53 20.24 19.34
C SER A 246 -58.96 19.26 20.45
N THR A 247 -58.40 19.42 21.65
CA THR A 247 -58.76 18.61 22.82
C THR A 247 -60.18 18.94 23.33
N GLN A 248 -60.61 20.20 23.29
CA GLN A 248 -61.97 20.57 23.65
C GLN A 248 -62.98 20.03 22.63
N LYS A 249 -62.68 20.14 21.33
CA LYS A 249 -63.50 19.59 20.26
C LYS A 249 -63.72 18.08 20.43
N SER A 250 -62.67 17.32 20.77
CA SER A 250 -62.81 15.88 20.97
C SER A 250 -63.66 15.54 22.20
N LYS A 251 -63.55 16.31 23.29
CA LYS A 251 -64.44 16.16 24.47
C LYS A 251 -65.90 16.40 24.13
N ILE A 252 -66.21 17.52 23.47
CA ILE A 252 -67.58 17.86 23.06
C ILE A 252 -68.13 16.79 22.12
N LYS A 253 -67.33 16.35 21.14
CA LYS A 253 -67.71 15.26 20.23
C LYS A 253 -68.09 13.99 21.02
N ASN A 254 -67.26 13.56 21.96
CA ASN A 254 -67.53 12.35 22.75
C ASN A 254 -68.80 12.48 23.59
N GLU A 255 -69.06 13.65 24.16
CA GLU A 255 -70.28 13.93 24.93
C GLU A 255 -71.53 13.87 24.05
N VAL A 256 -71.50 14.54 22.90
CA VAL A 256 -72.57 14.50 21.90
C VAL A 256 -72.81 13.09 21.39
N ASP A 257 -71.76 12.36 21.01
CA ASP A 257 -71.87 10.98 20.53
C ASP A 257 -72.48 10.07 21.63
N THR A 258 -72.12 10.29 22.90
CA THR A 258 -72.69 9.56 24.04
C THR A 258 -74.18 9.82 24.20
N GLN A 259 -74.60 11.09 24.14
CA GLN A 259 -76.01 11.47 24.26
C GLN A 259 -76.85 10.90 23.11
N PHE A 260 -76.40 11.07 21.87
CA PHE A 260 -77.12 10.54 20.70
C PHE A 260 -77.10 9.02 20.60
N THR A 261 -76.10 8.34 21.18
CA THR A 261 -76.11 6.87 21.31
C THR A 261 -77.29 6.38 22.14
N LYS A 262 -77.68 7.09 23.22
CA LYS A 262 -78.83 6.73 24.07
C LYS A 262 -80.14 6.68 23.29
N ILE A 263 -80.31 7.56 22.30
CA ILE A 263 -81.53 7.72 21.50
C ILE A 263 -81.41 7.18 20.06
N SER A 264 -80.26 6.58 19.70
CA SER A 264 -79.99 6.05 18.36
C SER A 264 -81.07 5.07 17.86
N ARG A 265 -81.53 4.15 18.72
CA ARG A 265 -82.51 3.13 18.36
C ARG A 265 -83.88 3.70 17.99
N PRO A 266 -84.53 4.56 18.81
CA PRO A 266 -85.78 5.20 18.40
C PRO A 266 -85.61 6.11 17.19
N LEU A 267 -84.48 6.84 17.06
CA LEU A 267 -84.17 7.64 15.86
C LEU A 267 -84.10 6.79 14.59
N SER A 268 -83.36 5.67 14.60
CA SER A 268 -83.30 4.77 13.44
C SER A 268 -84.66 4.16 13.11
N ARG A 269 -85.46 3.78 14.12
CA ARG A 269 -86.82 3.25 13.86
C ARG A 269 -87.73 4.30 13.24
N TYR A 270 -87.62 5.56 13.68
CA TYR A 270 -88.31 6.67 13.04
C TYR A 270 -87.84 6.85 11.60
N GLU A 271 -86.53 6.79 11.32
CA GLU A 271 -85.96 6.90 9.96
C GLU A 271 -86.53 5.84 8.98
N TYR A 272 -86.80 4.63 9.46
CA TYR A 272 -87.38 3.55 8.65
C TYR A 272 -88.91 3.62 8.51
N GLY A 273 -89.61 4.06 9.56
CA GLY A 273 -91.07 3.99 9.65
C GLY A 273 -91.82 5.29 9.27
N SER A 274 -91.10 6.39 9.05
CA SER A 274 -91.69 7.70 8.77
C SER A 274 -91.66 8.06 7.27
N ALA A 275 -92.66 8.83 6.83
CA ALA A 275 -92.70 9.43 5.50
C ALA A 275 -92.02 10.81 5.50
N LEU A 276 -90.74 10.85 5.90
CA LEU A 276 -89.95 12.09 5.86
C LEU A 276 -89.62 12.48 4.42
N ASP A 277 -89.57 13.79 4.17
CA ASP A 277 -89.02 14.30 2.91
C ASP A 277 -87.51 14.00 2.80
N LYS A 278 -86.96 14.23 1.61
CA LYS A 278 -85.56 13.90 1.29
C LYS A 278 -84.55 14.66 2.16
N GLU A 279 -84.85 15.90 2.53
CA GLU A 279 -83.95 16.75 3.30
C GLU A 279 -83.96 16.36 4.77
N GLN A 280 -85.14 16.16 5.35
CA GLN A 280 -85.30 15.68 6.73
C GLN A 280 -84.73 14.28 6.92
N LYS A 281 -84.91 13.39 5.94
CA LYS A 281 -84.34 12.04 5.99
C LYS A 281 -82.80 12.08 5.98
N ASN A 282 -82.19 12.90 5.11
CA ASN A 282 -80.74 13.06 5.07
C ASN A 282 -80.20 13.67 6.38
N LEU A 283 -80.90 14.67 6.92
CA LEU A 283 -80.58 15.28 8.21
C LEU A 283 -80.58 14.23 9.33
N LEU A 284 -81.64 13.41 9.41
CA LEU A 284 -81.76 12.32 10.40
C LEU A 284 -80.67 11.25 10.23
N THR A 285 -80.38 10.83 8.99
CA THR A 285 -79.29 9.86 8.72
C THR A 285 -77.95 10.38 9.22
N ARG A 286 -77.65 11.66 8.99
CA ARG A 286 -76.40 12.28 9.46
C ARG A 286 -76.40 12.48 10.97
N LEU A 287 -77.54 12.86 11.56
CA LEU A 287 -77.72 13.01 13.00
C LEU A 287 -77.44 11.70 13.76
N ILE A 288 -77.82 10.55 13.18
CA ILE A 288 -77.55 9.22 13.76
C ILE A 288 -76.07 8.83 13.64
N LYS A 289 -75.38 9.22 12.54
CA LYS A 289 -74.00 8.78 12.26
C LYS A 289 -72.94 9.70 12.85
N GLU A 290 -73.09 11.00 12.70
CA GLU A 290 -72.15 12.03 13.16
C GLU A 290 -72.93 13.25 13.67
N PRO A 291 -73.57 13.14 14.87
CA PRO A 291 -74.45 14.18 15.36
C PRO A 291 -73.76 15.54 15.47
N ILE A 292 -72.50 15.58 15.93
CA ILE A 292 -71.72 16.82 16.09
C ILE A 292 -71.60 17.66 14.80
N GLU A 293 -71.56 17.03 13.63
CA GLU A 293 -71.45 17.71 12.33
C GLU A 293 -72.79 18.28 11.83
N VAL A 294 -73.88 17.95 12.53
CA VAL A 294 -75.26 18.30 12.15
C VAL A 294 -75.88 19.26 13.16
N LEU A 295 -75.38 19.29 14.40
CA LEU A 295 -75.75 20.22 15.47
C LEU A 295 -75.24 21.65 15.20
N ILE A 296 -75.74 22.25 14.12
CA ILE A 296 -75.48 23.65 13.75
C ILE A 296 -76.77 24.47 13.88
N PRO A 297 -76.69 25.79 14.14
CA PRO A 297 -77.86 26.64 14.38
C PRO A 297 -78.95 26.54 13.30
N GLN A 298 -78.55 26.36 12.05
CA GLN A 298 -79.47 26.27 10.90
C GLN A 298 -80.34 25.00 10.93
N ASN A 299 -79.86 23.93 11.56
CA ASN A 299 -80.57 22.65 11.64
C ASN A 299 -81.39 22.51 12.93
N LYS A 300 -81.25 23.43 13.89
CA LYS A 300 -81.79 23.30 15.25
C LYS A 300 -83.28 22.97 15.24
N ASP A 301 -84.10 23.82 14.61
CA ASP A 301 -85.56 23.65 14.59
C ASP A 301 -85.99 22.32 13.94
N SER A 302 -85.31 21.92 12.87
CA SER A 302 -85.56 20.65 12.18
C SER A 302 -85.19 19.45 13.05
N ILE A 303 -84.11 19.53 13.83
CA ILE A 303 -83.69 18.48 14.76
C ILE A 303 -84.67 18.38 15.93
N ILE A 304 -85.10 19.50 16.50
CA ILE A 304 -86.12 19.53 17.56
C ILE A 304 -87.41 18.89 17.05
N LEU A 305 -87.88 19.28 15.87
CA LEU A 305 -89.07 18.69 15.25
C LEU A 305 -88.94 17.16 15.07
N ILE A 306 -87.77 16.68 14.66
CA ILE A 306 -87.49 15.24 14.56
C ILE A 306 -87.58 14.58 15.93
N LEU A 307 -86.95 15.13 16.96
CA LEU A 307 -86.97 14.59 18.32
C LEU A 307 -88.38 14.58 18.91
N GLU A 308 -89.16 15.65 18.74
CA GLU A 308 -90.57 15.72 19.13
C GLU A 308 -91.40 14.64 18.44
N ASN A 309 -91.20 14.45 17.14
CA ASN A 309 -91.95 13.44 16.37
C ASN A 309 -91.58 12.02 16.80
N VAL A 310 -90.30 11.77 17.09
CA VAL A 310 -89.84 10.50 17.65
C VAL A 310 -90.47 10.26 19.03
N ARG A 311 -90.52 11.30 19.87
CA ARG A 311 -91.18 11.26 21.19
C ARG A 311 -92.67 10.93 21.08
N LYS A 312 -93.41 11.63 20.20
CA LYS A 312 -94.83 11.35 19.87
C LYS A 312 -95.00 9.93 19.33
N GLY A 313 -94.05 9.45 18.52
CA GLY A 313 -94.05 8.11 17.96
C GLY A 313 -93.90 7.01 19.02
N ILE A 314 -93.05 7.23 20.02
CA ILE A 314 -92.91 6.32 21.16
C ILE A 314 -94.19 6.33 22.02
N SER A 315 -94.70 7.51 22.39
CA SER A 315 -95.89 7.63 23.24
C SER A 315 -97.16 7.04 22.62
N SER A 316 -97.29 7.13 21.29
CA SER A 316 -98.40 6.53 20.52
C SER A 316 -98.23 5.04 20.23
N GLY A 317 -97.07 4.46 20.54
CA GLY A 317 -96.74 3.05 20.26
C GLY A 317 -96.34 2.77 18.80
N SER A 318 -96.28 3.79 17.93
CA SER A 318 -95.85 3.64 16.53
C SER A 318 -94.34 3.38 16.39
N ILE A 319 -93.54 3.80 17.38
CA ILE A 319 -92.13 3.46 17.52
C ILE A 319 -91.95 2.53 18.72
N SER A 320 -91.71 1.25 18.44
CA SER A 320 -91.46 0.26 19.50
C SER A 320 -90.05 0.45 20.10
N VAL A 321 -89.99 0.62 21.42
CA VAL A 321 -88.76 0.66 22.23
C VAL A 321 -88.84 -0.37 23.37
N LYS A 322 -87.71 -0.70 24.00
CA LYS A 322 -87.68 -1.70 25.09
C LYS A 322 -88.24 -1.16 26.40
N ASP A 323 -87.93 0.10 26.69
CA ASP A 323 -88.30 0.81 27.92
C ASP A 323 -88.81 2.18 27.50
N ILE A 324 -90.12 2.39 27.63
CA ILE A 324 -90.82 3.57 27.14
C ILE A 324 -90.43 4.78 27.97
N ASP A 325 -90.52 4.69 29.29
CA ASP A 325 -90.23 5.79 30.21
C ASP A 325 -88.78 6.26 30.06
N LYS A 326 -87.83 5.31 29.99
CA LYS A 326 -86.41 5.61 29.82
C LYS A 326 -86.10 6.25 28.47
N SER A 327 -86.74 5.79 27.39
CA SER A 327 -86.51 6.36 26.05
C SER A 327 -87.07 7.78 25.94
N LEU A 328 -88.26 8.03 26.52
CA LEU A 328 -88.86 9.37 26.58
C LEU A 328 -88.01 10.32 27.43
N SER A 329 -87.49 9.84 28.56
CA SER A 329 -86.56 10.61 29.40
C SER A 329 -85.28 10.99 28.65
N TYR A 330 -84.65 10.06 27.92
CA TYR A 330 -83.44 10.37 27.15
C TYR A 330 -83.66 11.30 25.96
N ILE A 331 -84.81 11.22 25.30
CA ILE A 331 -85.16 12.19 24.24
C ILE A 331 -85.38 13.57 24.84
N THR A 332 -86.07 13.66 25.97
CA THR A 332 -86.30 14.92 26.68
C THR A 332 -84.98 15.52 27.17
N GLU A 333 -84.09 14.71 27.77
CA GLU A 333 -82.74 15.13 28.16
C GLU A 333 -81.95 15.67 26.96
N THR A 334 -82.00 14.96 25.82
CA THR A 334 -81.30 15.40 24.61
C THR A 334 -81.87 16.71 24.07
N GLU A 335 -83.20 16.85 24.02
CA GLU A 335 -83.90 18.05 23.55
C GLU A 335 -83.57 19.27 24.42
N GLU A 336 -83.60 19.12 25.75
CA GLU A 336 -83.23 20.18 26.71
C GLU A 336 -81.76 20.60 26.60
N THR A 337 -80.86 19.69 26.23
CA THR A 337 -79.44 20.02 26.01
C THR A 337 -79.15 20.70 24.66
N LEU A 338 -80.13 20.78 23.75
CA LEU A 338 -80.02 21.50 22.47
C LEU A 338 -80.46 22.97 22.58
N ASP A 339 -81.13 23.34 23.68
CA ASP A 339 -81.42 24.72 24.07
C ASP A 339 -80.25 25.37 24.80
#